data_AF-A0A1H2RD52-F1
#
_entry.id   AF-A0A1H2RD52-F1
#
_cell.length_a   1.000
_cell.length_b   1.000
_cell.length_c   1.000
_cell.angle_alpha   90.00
_cell.angle_beta   90.00
_cell.angle_gamma   90.00
#
_symmetry.space_group_name_H-M   'P 1'
#
loop_
_entity.id
_entity.type
_entity.pdbx_description
1 polymer ?
#
loop_
_entity_poly.entity_id
_entity_poly.type
_entity_poly.pdbx_seq_one_letter_code
_entity_poly.pdbx_strand_id
1 'polypeptide(L)'
;MDRKWWQVMQPQFDGECVTVAGNVLRATRTNAPKGGNSGAGAMLLARHRGATRIVLLGYDCQYAPDGKRHWHGNHRNGLGNAVSLPKFYGQFEEARDRLYDVEVINCSRATALDMWPRGRLEDELAEDRQRSLRRAG
;
A
#
# COMPACT_ATOMS: atom_id res chain seq x y z
N MET A 1 6.64 -1.54 7.45
CA MET A 1 5.93 -1.16 8.70
C MET A 1 6.90 -1.24 9.86
N ASP A 2 6.89 -0.27 10.76
CA ASP A 2 7.85 -0.25 11.88
C ASP A 2 7.45 -1.24 12.99
N ARG A 3 8.41 -1.66 13.82
CA ARG A 3 8.20 -2.59 14.94
C ARG A 3 7.25 -2.03 16.00
N LYS A 4 7.27 -0.71 16.21
CA LYS A 4 6.51 -0.03 17.27
C LYS A 4 5.00 -0.08 16.98
N TRP A 5 4.61 0.07 15.73
CA TRP A 5 3.23 -0.04 15.29
C TRP A 5 2.63 -1.40 15.66
N TRP A 6 3.34 -2.50 15.38
CA TRP A 6 2.89 -3.85 15.74
C TRP A 6 2.72 -4.04 17.24
N GLN A 7 3.63 -3.49 18.05
CA GLN A 7 3.57 -3.57 19.50
C GLN A 7 2.38 -2.79 20.10
N VAL A 8 2.09 -1.61 19.55
CA VAL A 8 1.04 -0.70 20.06
C VAL A 8 -0.35 -1.10 19.56
N MET A 9 -0.47 -1.47 18.27
CA MET A 9 -1.77 -1.70 17.64
C MET A 9 -2.30 -3.11 17.90
N GLN A 10 -1.42 -4.11 17.99
CA GLN A 10 -1.77 -5.52 18.21
C GLN A 10 -3.02 -5.96 17.43
N PRO A 11 -3.02 -5.81 16.09
CA PRO A 11 -4.22 -6.01 15.30
C PRO A 11 -4.74 -7.46 15.43
N GLN A 12 -6.06 -7.60 15.42
CA GLN A 12 -6.72 -8.88 15.16
C GLN A 12 -6.94 -8.98 13.64
N PHE A 13 -6.31 -9.97 13.03
CA PHE A 13 -6.41 -10.23 11.61
C PHE A 13 -6.20 -11.73 11.39
N ASP A 14 -7.15 -12.37 10.71
CA ASP A 14 -7.15 -13.82 10.48
C ASP A 14 -6.25 -14.23 9.31
N GLY A 15 -5.82 -13.25 8.51
CA GLY A 15 -4.88 -13.48 7.42
C GLY A 15 -3.42 -13.45 7.87
N GLU A 16 -2.54 -13.67 6.89
CA GLU A 16 -1.11 -13.67 7.13
C GLU A 16 -0.60 -12.27 7.51
N CYS A 17 -0.01 -12.16 8.71
CA CYS A 17 0.68 -10.96 9.15
C CYS A 17 2.16 -11.06 8.79
N VAL A 18 2.64 -10.17 7.92
CA VAL A 18 4.06 -10.14 7.50
C VAL A 18 4.72 -8.79 7.72
N THR A 19 6.03 -8.80 7.87
CA THR A 19 6.82 -7.58 8.05
C THR A 19 8.26 -7.76 7.53
N VAL A 20 8.86 -6.66 7.07
CA VAL A 20 10.29 -6.61 6.75
C VAL A 20 11.16 -6.35 7.98
N ALA A 21 10.55 -5.91 9.09
CA ALA A 21 11.25 -5.66 10.34
C ALA A 21 11.55 -6.98 11.08
N GLY A 22 12.75 -7.10 11.65
CA GLY A 22 13.10 -8.24 12.50
C GLY A 22 12.44 -8.18 13.87
N ASN A 23 12.25 -9.34 14.50
CA ASN A 23 11.80 -9.50 15.89
C ASN A 23 10.48 -8.78 16.18
N VAL A 24 9.46 -9.02 15.35
CA VAL A 24 8.09 -8.52 15.55
C VAL A 24 7.21 -9.66 16.00
N LEU A 25 6.56 -9.48 17.16
CA LEU A 25 5.61 -10.46 17.67
C LEU A 25 4.36 -10.52 16.77
N ARG A 26 3.86 -11.74 16.49
CA ARG A 26 2.67 -11.99 15.66
C ARG A 26 2.77 -11.55 14.18
N ALA A 27 3.99 -11.37 13.66
CA ALA A 27 4.20 -11.20 12.23
C ALA A 27 5.41 -11.99 11.74
N THR A 28 5.27 -12.68 10.61
CA THR A 28 6.34 -13.42 9.97
C THR A 28 7.26 -12.46 9.22
N ARG A 29 8.57 -12.64 9.36
CA ARG A 29 9.54 -11.85 8.60
C ARG A 29 9.53 -12.28 7.13
N THR A 30 9.36 -11.33 6.22
CA THR A 30 9.53 -11.54 4.77
C THR A 30 10.85 -10.94 4.28
N ASN A 31 11.41 -11.52 3.22
CA ASN A 31 12.54 -10.97 2.45
C ASN A 31 12.08 -10.04 1.30
N ALA A 32 10.77 -9.74 1.21
CA ALA A 32 10.27 -8.76 0.28
C ALA A 32 11.01 -7.42 0.45
N PRO A 33 11.23 -6.69 -0.66
CA PRO A 33 11.78 -5.35 -0.60
C PRO A 33 11.12 -4.42 0.43
N LYS A 34 11.94 -3.70 1.18
CA LYS A 34 11.44 -2.63 2.06
C LYS A 34 10.98 -1.44 1.22
N GLY A 35 9.76 -0.96 1.50
CA GLY A 35 9.25 0.34 1.04
C GLY A 35 9.46 1.44 2.10
N GLY A 36 9.43 2.70 1.66
CA GLY A 36 9.59 3.86 2.53
C GLY A 36 8.38 4.14 3.44
N ASN A 37 7.19 3.68 3.05
CA ASN A 37 5.95 3.70 3.83
C ASN A 37 5.21 2.35 3.71
N SER A 38 4.09 2.19 4.42
CA SER A 38 3.30 0.95 4.41
C SER A 38 2.68 0.65 3.04
N GLY A 39 2.19 1.66 2.32
CA GLY A 39 1.61 1.50 1.00
C GLY A 39 2.64 1.01 -0.02
N ALA A 40 3.78 1.70 -0.12
CA ALA A 40 4.90 1.27 -0.97
C ALA A 40 5.40 -0.14 -0.60
N GLY A 41 5.48 -0.45 0.70
CA GLY A 41 5.85 -1.78 1.17
C GLY A 41 4.84 -2.87 0.75
N ALA A 42 3.54 -2.58 0.78
CA ALA A 42 2.50 -3.50 0.34
C ALA A 42 2.57 -3.76 -1.17
N MET A 43 2.81 -2.72 -1.99
CA MET A 43 2.98 -2.86 -3.43
C MET A 43 4.18 -3.74 -3.78
N LEU A 44 5.32 -3.50 -3.12
CA LEU A 44 6.53 -4.30 -3.33
C LEU A 44 6.37 -5.74 -2.86
N LEU A 45 5.62 -5.98 -1.78
CA LEU A 45 5.27 -7.33 -1.32
C LEU A 45 4.37 -8.05 -2.35
N ALA A 46 3.38 -7.36 -2.91
CA ALA A 46 2.51 -7.94 -3.94
C ALA A 46 3.31 -8.38 -5.17
N ARG A 47 4.20 -7.51 -5.69
CA ARG A 47 5.14 -7.89 -6.76
C ARG A 47 6.02 -9.07 -6.36
N HIS A 48 6.59 -9.04 -5.17
CA HIS A 48 7.45 -10.12 -4.67
C HIS A 48 6.72 -11.47 -4.62
N ARG A 49 5.38 -11.45 -4.44
CA ARG A 49 4.50 -12.63 -4.50
C ARG A 49 4.00 -12.96 -5.90
N GLY A 50 4.52 -12.32 -6.94
CA GLY A 50 4.19 -12.61 -8.34
C GLY A 50 2.99 -11.84 -8.89
N ALA A 51 2.49 -10.80 -8.20
CA ALA A 51 1.48 -9.94 -8.79
C ALA A 51 2.04 -9.22 -10.01
N THR A 52 1.39 -9.40 -11.16
CA THR A 52 1.71 -8.71 -12.42
C THR A 52 0.86 -7.46 -12.63
N ARG A 53 -0.15 -7.26 -11.78
CA ARG A 53 -1.05 -6.11 -11.78
C ARG A 53 -1.41 -5.72 -10.35
N ILE A 54 -1.46 -4.41 -10.07
CA ILE A 54 -1.80 -3.84 -8.77
C ILE A 54 -2.81 -2.71 -8.98
N VAL A 55 -3.98 -2.84 -8.35
CA VAL A 55 -5.00 -1.78 -8.28
C VAL A 55 -4.91 -1.10 -6.92
N LEU A 56 -4.62 0.21 -6.91
CA LEU A 56 -4.50 1.00 -5.69
C LEU A 56 -5.85 1.64 -5.32
N LEU A 57 -6.20 1.62 -4.04
CA LEU A 57 -7.37 2.29 -3.49
C LEU A 57 -7.05 2.88 -2.11
N GLY A 58 -7.32 4.17 -1.92
CA GLY A 58 -6.98 4.90 -0.68
C GLY A 58 -5.50 5.31 -0.60
N TYR A 59 -4.84 5.47 -1.75
CA TYR A 59 -3.47 5.92 -1.90
C TYR A 59 -3.46 7.38 -2.34
N ASP A 60 -3.74 8.27 -1.39
CA ASP A 60 -3.98 9.69 -1.71
C ASP A 60 -2.69 10.51 -1.74
N CYS A 61 -1.75 10.24 -0.82
CA CYS A 61 -0.50 11.01 -0.65
C CYS A 61 -0.71 12.54 -0.48
N GLN A 62 -1.86 12.94 0.06
CA GLN A 62 -2.21 14.33 0.37
C GLN A 62 -3.16 14.37 1.57
N TYR A 63 -3.39 15.56 2.11
CA TYR A 63 -4.48 15.76 3.07
C TYR A 63 -5.83 15.83 2.36
N ALA A 64 -6.89 15.45 3.07
CA ALA A 64 -8.24 15.66 2.58
C ALA A 64 -8.56 17.17 2.50
N PRO A 65 -9.54 17.59 1.67
CA PRO A 65 -9.92 19.01 1.55
C PRO A 65 -10.31 19.68 2.88
N ASP A 66 -10.80 18.90 3.85
CA ASP A 66 -11.16 19.36 5.20
C ASP A 66 -9.96 19.34 6.18
N GLY A 67 -8.74 19.14 5.68
CA GLY A 67 -7.51 19.10 6.47
C GLY A 67 -7.27 17.78 7.22
N LYS A 68 -8.14 16.76 7.06
CA LYS A 68 -7.90 15.46 7.69
C LYS A 68 -6.64 14.81 7.11
N ARG A 69 -5.82 14.30 8.03
CA ARG A 69 -4.55 13.61 7.73
C ARG A 69 -4.73 12.11 7.48
N HIS A 70 -5.85 11.57 7.93
CA HIS A 70 -6.18 10.16 7.91
C HIS A 70 -7.69 10.01 7.67
N TRP A 71 -8.07 8.90 7.04
CA TRP A 71 -9.46 8.45 6.98
C TRP A 71 -9.92 7.74 8.27
N HIS A 72 -9.03 7.63 9.25
CA HIS A 72 -9.29 7.14 10.61
C HIS A 72 -8.90 8.20 11.65
N GLY A 73 -9.29 8.00 12.91
CA GLY A 73 -8.85 8.86 14.01
C GLY A 73 -7.33 8.81 14.24
N ASN A 74 -6.80 9.71 15.06
CA ASN A 74 -5.36 9.70 15.38
C ASN A 74 -4.94 8.35 15.99
N HIS A 75 -3.72 7.93 15.67
CA HIS A 75 -3.12 6.77 16.29
C HIS A 75 -2.95 6.97 17.81
N ARG A 76 -2.91 5.85 18.53
CA ARG A 76 -2.63 5.81 19.97
C ARG A 76 -1.30 6.49 20.31
N ASN A 77 -1.18 6.98 21.54
CA ASN A 77 0.03 7.63 22.04
C ASN A 77 1.29 6.81 21.75
N GLY A 78 2.33 7.50 21.26
CA GLY A 78 3.60 6.89 20.87
C GLY A 78 3.72 6.57 19.37
N LEU A 79 2.65 6.68 18.58
CA LEU A 79 2.70 6.58 17.12
C LEU A 79 2.60 7.97 16.46
N GLY A 80 3.27 8.14 15.32
CA GLY A 80 3.20 9.39 14.55
C GLY A 80 1.87 9.52 13.81
N ASN A 81 1.42 10.76 13.58
CA ASN A 81 0.17 11.07 12.86
C ASN A 81 0.47 11.89 11.59
N ALA A 82 0.82 11.16 10.52
CA ALA A 82 1.13 11.67 9.17
C ALA A 82 2.27 12.71 9.06
N VAL A 83 3.15 12.82 10.06
CA VAL A 83 4.30 13.75 10.01
C VAL A 83 5.24 13.46 8.83
N SER A 84 5.29 12.20 8.38
CA SER A 84 6.10 11.78 7.23
C SER A 84 5.43 11.96 5.87
N LEU A 85 4.20 12.48 5.78
CA LEU A 85 3.49 12.62 4.51
C LEU A 85 4.31 13.34 3.42
N PRO A 86 5.07 14.43 3.70
CA PRO A 86 5.87 15.09 2.68
C PRO A 86 6.93 14.18 2.01
N LYS A 87 7.29 13.05 2.63
CA LYS A 87 8.23 12.07 2.07
C LYS A 87 7.55 11.00 1.22
N PHE A 88 6.23 10.83 1.34
CA PHE A 88 5.54 9.68 0.77
C PHE A 88 5.59 9.69 -0.75
N TYR A 89 5.48 10.85 -1.39
CA TYR A 89 5.52 10.95 -2.85
C TYR A 89 6.82 10.37 -3.42
N GLY A 90 7.99 10.83 -2.94
CA GLY A 90 9.29 10.30 -3.37
C GLY A 90 9.47 8.80 -3.05
N GLN A 91 8.89 8.31 -1.94
CA GLN A 91 8.90 6.88 -1.64
C GLN A 91 8.03 6.05 -2.59
N PHE A 92 6.98 6.64 -3.17
CA PHE A 92 6.20 6.01 -4.21
C PHE A 92 6.91 6.08 -5.57
N GLU A 93 7.67 7.13 -5.86
CA GLU A 93 8.57 7.17 -7.03
C GLU A 93 9.63 6.05 -6.96
N GLU A 94 10.30 5.89 -5.82
CA GLU A 94 11.23 4.77 -5.60
C GLU A 94 10.55 3.41 -5.76
N ALA A 95 9.28 3.28 -5.34
CA ALA A 95 8.53 2.06 -5.52
C ALA A 95 8.18 1.81 -7.00
N ARG A 96 7.77 2.85 -7.74
CA ARG A 96 7.48 2.79 -9.19
C ARG A 96 8.67 2.23 -9.96
N ASP A 97 9.87 2.73 -9.68
CA ASP A 97 11.09 2.30 -10.39
C ASP A 97 11.42 0.81 -10.18
N ARG A 98 10.89 0.22 -9.11
CA ARG A 98 11.05 -1.20 -8.75
C ARG A 98 9.87 -2.06 -9.18
N LEU A 99 8.82 -1.44 -9.72
CA LEU A 99 7.58 -2.04 -10.21
C LEU A 99 7.47 -1.87 -11.74
N TYR A 100 8.58 -1.70 -12.44
CA TYR A 100 8.63 -1.45 -13.88
C TYR A 100 7.99 -2.56 -14.74
N ASP A 101 7.86 -3.76 -14.18
CA ASP A 101 7.27 -4.96 -14.78
C ASP A 101 5.85 -5.26 -14.29
N VAL A 102 5.23 -4.35 -13.52
CA VAL A 102 3.90 -4.50 -12.94
C VAL A 102 2.97 -3.41 -13.48
N GLU A 103 1.79 -3.81 -13.95
CA GLU A 103 0.72 -2.89 -14.33
C GLU A 103 0.13 -2.26 -13.05
N VAL A 104 0.35 -0.97 -12.81
CA VAL A 104 -0.17 -0.26 -11.62
C VAL A 104 -1.20 0.77 -12.04
N ILE A 105 -2.39 0.71 -11.45
CA ILE A 105 -3.49 1.65 -11.69
C ILE A 105 -3.98 2.21 -10.36
N ASN A 106 -4.14 3.53 -10.27
CA ASN A 106 -4.64 4.19 -9.07
C ASN A 106 -6.13 4.53 -9.18
N CYS A 107 -6.96 3.84 -8.41
CA CYS A 107 -8.41 4.06 -8.33
C CYS A 107 -8.83 4.95 -7.16
N SER A 108 -7.88 5.62 -6.49
CA SER A 108 -8.19 6.57 -5.41
C SER A 108 -8.84 7.82 -6.00
N ARG A 109 -10.02 8.20 -5.46
CA ARG A 109 -10.83 9.32 -5.97
C ARG A 109 -10.07 10.65 -5.99
N ALA A 110 -9.24 10.90 -4.97
CA ALA A 110 -8.41 12.09 -4.86
C ALA A 110 -6.99 11.66 -4.48
N THR A 111 -6.03 11.89 -5.36
CA THR A 111 -4.63 11.48 -5.14
C THR A 111 -3.67 12.52 -5.69
N ALA A 112 -2.55 12.72 -4.99
CA ALA A 112 -1.38 13.45 -5.46
C ALA A 112 -0.38 12.55 -6.19
N LEU A 113 -0.58 11.23 -6.19
CA LEU A 113 0.22 10.27 -6.93
C LEU A 113 -0.23 10.25 -8.39
N ASP A 114 0.43 11.04 -9.23
CA ASP A 114 0.15 11.23 -10.65
C ASP A 114 1.06 10.37 -11.56
N MET A 115 2.04 9.67 -10.99
CA MET A 115 2.96 8.81 -11.73
C MET A 115 2.36 7.49 -12.25
N TRP A 116 1.11 7.18 -11.88
CA TRP A 116 0.38 6.00 -12.37
C TRP A 116 -0.95 6.42 -13.00
N PRO A 117 -1.40 5.70 -14.05
CA PRO A 117 -2.71 5.97 -14.65
C PRO A 117 -3.82 5.85 -13.62
N ARG A 118 -4.85 6.69 -13.78
CA ARG A 118 -6.06 6.64 -12.96
C ARG A 118 -7.13 5.78 -13.61
N GLY A 119 -7.84 5.01 -12.80
CA GLY A 119 -8.96 4.16 -13.23
C GLY A 119 -10.16 4.31 -12.30
N ARG A 120 -11.33 3.85 -12.75
CA ARG A 120 -12.49 3.67 -11.87
C ARG A 120 -12.43 2.26 -11.29
N LEU A 121 -12.63 2.14 -9.97
CA LEU A 121 -12.48 0.86 -9.29
C LEU A 121 -13.38 -0.22 -9.89
N GLU A 122 -14.62 0.12 -10.25
CA GLU A 122 -15.58 -0.82 -10.82
C GLU A 122 -15.10 -1.36 -12.17
N ASP A 123 -14.56 -0.49 -13.01
CA ASP A 123 -14.08 -0.83 -14.35
C ASP A 123 -12.83 -1.74 -14.25
N GLU A 124 -11.90 -1.41 -13.35
CA GLU A 124 -10.66 -2.18 -13.19
C GLU A 124 -10.87 -3.57 -12.56
N LEU A 125 -11.91 -3.74 -11.73
CA LEU A 125 -12.30 -5.04 -11.16
C LEU A 125 -13.07 -5.89 -12.17
N ALA A 126 -13.89 -5.26 -13.03
CA ALA A 126 -14.57 -5.96 -14.12
C ALA A 126 -13.57 -6.52 -15.14
N GLU A 127 -12.59 -5.71 -15.54
CA GLU A 127 -11.51 -6.13 -16.45
C GLU A 127 -10.67 -7.28 -15.86
N ASP A 128 -10.31 -7.20 -14.57
CA ASP A 128 -9.53 -8.24 -13.88
C ASP A 128 -10.25 -9.61 -13.88
N ARG A 129 -11.56 -9.60 -13.65
CA ARG A 129 -12.40 -10.80 -13.74
C ARG A 129 -12.36 -11.41 -15.14
N GLN A 130 -12.49 -10.57 -16.18
CA GLN A 130 -12.44 -11.04 -17.57
C GLN A 130 -11.06 -11.62 -17.93
N ARG A 131 -9.98 -10.98 -17.50
CA ARG A 131 -8.60 -11.47 -17.68
C ARG A 131 -8.38 -12.82 -17.02
N SER A 132 -8.89 -12.99 -15.80
CA SER A 132 -8.79 -14.26 -15.07
C SER A 132 -9.54 -15.38 -15.79
N LEU A 133 -10.74 -15.12 -16.33
CA LEU A 133 -11.49 -16.08 -17.13
C LEU A 133 -10.75 -16.46 -18.42
N ARG A 134 -10.13 -15.50 -19.12
CA ARG A 134 -9.33 -15.75 -20.33
C ARG A 134 -8.08 -16.59 -20.09
N ARG A 135 -7.53 -16.60 -18.86
CA ARG A 135 -6.35 -17.40 -18.50
C ARG A 135 -6.69 -18.83 -18.05
N ALA A 136 -7.94 -19.09 -17.70
CA ALA A 136 -8.40 -20.37 -17.17
C ALA A 136 -8.97 -21.32 -18.24
N GLY A 137 -9.21 -20.81 -19.46
CA GLY A 137 -9.58 -21.60 -20.64
C GLY A 137 -8.39 -21.77 -21.57
#